data_AF-A0A6I3FT83-F1
#
_entry.id   AF-A0A6I3FT83-F1
#
_cell.length_a   1.000
_cell.length_b   1.000
_cell.length_c   1.000
_cell.angle_alpha   90.00
_cell.angle_beta   90.00
_cell.angle_gamma   90.00
#
_symmetry.space_group_name_H-M   'P 1'
#
loop_
_entity.id
_entity.type
_entity.pdbx_description
1 polymer ?
#
loop_
_entity_poly.entity_id
_entity_poly.type
_entity_poly.pdbx_seq_one_letter_code
_entity_poly.pdbx_strand_id
1 'polypeptide(L)'
;TGDRSGDWLFGSLYRNGLAKIAISVDRNDGQELPTSRIACAVRCAPPDNKPSTEEKAICAPWLHREMELLFPTLKSILVLGNFAWGATISALTALGETMPKPTPKFGHGANFKFKGKDGATRLVIASYHPSQQNTFTGKLTEKQLDLVIKKAGRFAQLGTPS
;
A
#
# COMPACT_ATOMS: atom_id res chain seq x y z
N THR A 1 9.62 3.46 -14.89
CA THR A 1 9.18 4.58 -14.05
C THR A 1 8.76 5.71 -14.97
N GLY A 2 7.64 6.38 -14.68
CA GLY A 2 7.03 7.37 -15.59
C GLY A 2 5.52 7.22 -15.81
N ASP A 3 4.81 6.43 -14.99
CA ASP A 3 3.35 6.48 -14.97
C ASP A 3 2.89 7.50 -13.92
N ARG A 4 1.86 8.30 -14.25
CA ARG A 4 1.34 9.35 -13.36
C ARG A 4 0.91 8.85 -11.98
N SER A 5 0.66 7.55 -11.83
CA SER A 5 0.36 6.94 -10.53
C SER A 5 1.56 6.95 -9.60
N GLY A 6 2.77 6.76 -10.13
CA GLY A 6 4.02 6.91 -9.38
C GLY A 6 4.21 8.34 -8.86
N ASP A 7 4.04 9.35 -9.72
CA ASP A 7 4.21 10.76 -9.34
C ASP A 7 3.30 11.17 -8.18
N TRP A 8 2.03 10.75 -8.22
CA TRP A 8 1.08 11.01 -7.15
C TRP A 8 1.47 10.33 -5.83
N LEU A 9 1.95 9.09 -5.92
CA LEU A 9 2.36 8.34 -4.74
C LEU A 9 3.62 8.94 -4.10
N PHE A 10 4.69 9.13 -4.88
CA PHE A 10 5.95 9.68 -4.37
C PHE A 10 5.79 11.11 -3.87
N GLY A 11 5.02 11.96 -4.58
CA GLY A 11 4.71 13.31 -4.12
C GLY A 11 4.00 13.32 -2.77
N SER A 12 3.04 12.42 -2.58
CA SER A 12 2.33 12.29 -1.30
C SER A 12 3.21 11.72 -0.18
N LEU A 13 4.03 10.70 -0.48
CA LEU A 13 4.99 10.15 0.49
C LEU A 13 6.00 11.21 0.94
N TYR A 14 6.52 12.02 0.02
CA TYR A 14 7.47 13.10 0.32
C TYR A 14 6.84 14.17 1.21
N ARG A 15 5.64 14.66 0.87
CA ARG A 15 4.90 15.63 1.71
C ARG A 15 4.62 15.12 3.13
N ASN A 16 4.60 13.80 3.32
CA ASN A 16 4.41 13.16 4.62
C ASN A 16 5.72 12.69 5.28
N GLY A 17 6.89 13.01 4.71
CA GLY A 17 8.20 12.66 5.27
C GLY A 17 8.53 11.16 5.20
N LEU A 18 7.95 10.43 4.24
CA LEU A 18 8.15 8.98 4.05
C LEU A 18 8.98 8.64 2.80
N ALA A 19 9.32 9.65 2.00
CA ALA A 19 10.16 9.56 0.82
C ALA A 19 11.17 10.71 0.81
N LYS A 20 12.36 10.47 0.26
CA LYS A 20 13.46 11.45 0.20
C LYS A 20 13.23 12.58 -0.81
N ILE A 21 12.67 12.25 -1.97
CA ILE A 21 12.34 13.20 -3.03
C ILE A 21 10.88 13.05 -3.45
N ALA A 22 10.31 14.11 -4.03
CA ALA A 22 8.90 14.16 -4.41
C ALA A 22 8.59 13.50 -5.77
N ILE A 23 9.58 13.40 -6.64
CA ILE A 23 9.45 12.90 -8.01
C ILE A 23 10.49 11.82 -8.18
N SER A 24 10.06 10.61 -8.57
CA SER A 24 10.96 9.52 -8.91
C SER A 24 10.79 9.12 -10.38
N VAL A 25 11.80 9.41 -11.19
CA VAL A 25 11.78 9.24 -12.64
C VAL A 25 12.61 8.03 -13.05
N ASP A 26 13.67 7.71 -12.33
CA ASP A 26 14.61 6.67 -12.71
C ASP A 26 15.24 5.96 -11.50
N ARG A 27 15.82 4.78 -11.70
CA ARG A 27 16.37 3.99 -10.57
C ARG A 27 17.56 4.63 -9.84
N ASN A 28 18.18 5.66 -10.42
CA ASN A 28 19.38 6.34 -9.94
C ASN A 28 19.07 7.81 -9.54
N ASP A 29 17.81 8.22 -9.47
CA ASP A 29 17.38 9.59 -9.14
C ASP A 29 17.63 10.00 -7.67
N GLY A 30 18.15 9.09 -6.86
CA GLY A 30 18.40 9.31 -5.43
C GLY A 30 17.16 9.13 -4.56
N GLN A 31 16.08 8.54 -5.08
CA GLN A 31 14.91 8.17 -4.30
C GLN A 31 15.27 7.14 -3.24
N GLU A 32 14.91 7.45 -1.99
CA GLU A 32 15.01 6.54 -0.86
C GLU A 32 13.69 6.51 -0.08
N LEU A 33 13.37 5.35 0.49
CA LEU A 33 12.22 5.11 1.36
C LEU A 33 12.74 4.54 2.69
N PRO A 34 13.36 5.37 3.55
CA PRO A 34 14.11 4.88 4.71
C PRO A 34 13.25 4.12 5.73
N THR A 35 11.96 4.44 5.78
CA THR A 35 11.01 3.93 6.78
C THR A 35 9.79 3.26 6.14
N SER A 36 9.79 3.10 4.81
CA SER A 36 8.68 2.51 4.08
C SER A 36 9.18 1.63 2.94
N ARG A 37 8.28 0.78 2.41
CA ARG A 37 8.58 -0.09 1.28
C ARG A 37 7.34 -0.19 0.40
N ILE A 38 7.55 -0.28 -0.91
CA ILE A 38 6.50 -0.53 -1.90
C ILE A 38 6.58 -2.01 -2.30
N ALA A 39 5.43 -2.69 -2.22
CA ALA A 39 5.26 -4.08 -2.63
C ALA A 39 4.09 -4.18 -3.61
N CYS A 40 4.16 -5.14 -4.54
CA CYS A 40 3.13 -5.35 -5.56
C CYS A 40 2.45 -6.71 -5.41
N ALA A 41 1.12 -6.73 -5.58
CA ALA A 41 0.35 -7.98 -5.56
C ALA A 41 0.65 -8.86 -6.78
N VAL A 42 1.00 -8.25 -7.92
CA VAL A 42 1.57 -8.91 -9.10
C VAL A 42 2.86 -8.19 -9.51
N ARG A 43 3.87 -8.92 -9.96
CA ARG A 43 5.21 -8.37 -10.26
C ARG A 43 5.51 -8.18 -11.74
N CYS A 44 4.74 -8.84 -12.60
CA CYS A 44 4.79 -8.64 -14.04
C CYS A 44 3.66 -7.69 -14.45
N ALA A 45 3.92 -6.82 -15.43
CA ALA A 45 2.89 -5.97 -16.01
C ALA A 45 1.90 -6.83 -16.82
N PRO A 46 0.63 -6.95 -16.42
CA PRO A 46 -0.34 -7.77 -17.15
C PRO A 46 -0.95 -6.97 -18.31
N PRO A 47 -1.47 -7.65 -19.35
CA PRO A 47 -2.27 -7.02 -20.40
C PRO A 47 -3.41 -6.17 -19.80
N ASP A 48 -3.66 -4.99 -20.40
CA ASP A 48 -4.69 -4.03 -19.97
C ASP A 48 -4.66 -3.61 -18.49
N ASN A 49 -3.53 -3.82 -17.80
CA ASN A 49 -3.40 -3.65 -16.35
C ASN A 49 -4.41 -4.50 -15.53
N LYS A 50 -4.84 -5.64 -16.08
CA LYS A 50 -5.83 -6.54 -15.46
C LYS A 50 -5.25 -7.96 -15.35
N PRO A 51 -4.62 -8.31 -14.22
CA PRO A 51 -4.09 -9.66 -14.05
C PRO A 51 -5.22 -10.69 -13.98
N SER A 52 -4.99 -11.85 -14.60
CA SER A 52 -5.87 -13.01 -14.56
C SER A 52 -5.91 -13.63 -13.16
N THR A 53 -6.88 -14.53 -12.91
CA THR A 53 -6.92 -15.28 -11.64
C THR A 53 -5.67 -16.15 -11.46
N GLU A 54 -5.19 -16.76 -12.55
CA GLU A 54 -4.00 -17.59 -12.55
C GLU A 54 -2.73 -16.77 -12.26
N GLU A 55 -2.55 -15.62 -12.92
CA GLU A 55 -1.41 -14.72 -12.68
C GLU A 55 -1.36 -14.24 -11.22
N LYS A 56 -2.53 -13.95 -10.63
CA LYS A 56 -2.65 -13.59 -9.21
C LYS A 56 -2.20 -14.74 -8.32
N ALA A 57 -2.68 -15.96 -8.59
CA ALA A 57 -2.34 -17.14 -7.81
C ALA A 57 -0.85 -17.47 -7.89
N ILE A 58 -0.27 -17.41 -9.10
CA ILE A 58 1.17 -17.63 -9.33
C ILE A 58 2.01 -16.58 -8.60
N CYS A 59 1.58 -15.32 -8.58
CA CYS A 59 2.36 -14.25 -7.96
C CYS A 59 2.17 -14.13 -6.44
N ALA A 60 1.10 -14.70 -5.86
CA ALA A 60 0.76 -14.55 -4.45
C ALA A 60 1.86 -14.97 -3.46
N PRO A 61 2.58 -16.10 -3.64
CA PRO A 61 3.63 -16.53 -2.71
C PRO A 61 4.73 -15.49 -2.49
N TRP A 62 5.04 -14.70 -3.52
CA TRP A 62 6.03 -13.63 -3.41
C TRP A 62 5.56 -12.50 -2.50
N LEU A 63 4.27 -12.12 -2.56
CA LEU A 63 3.71 -11.14 -1.63
C LEU A 63 3.70 -11.68 -0.20
N HIS A 64 3.36 -12.96 -0.02
CA HIS A 64 3.37 -13.61 1.29
C HIS A 64 4.76 -13.55 1.92
N ARG A 65 5.78 -13.96 1.16
CA ARG A 65 7.17 -13.95 1.62
C ARG A 65 7.67 -12.54 1.94
N GLU A 66 7.32 -11.57 1.11
CA GLU A 66 7.66 -10.16 1.35
C GLU A 66 7.02 -9.62 2.63
N MET A 67 5.74 -9.92 2.88
CA MET A 67 5.07 -9.55 4.13
C MET A 67 5.72 -10.23 5.34
N GLU A 68 5.96 -11.54 5.27
CA GLU A 68 6.60 -12.30 6.34
C GLU A 68 7.96 -11.70 6.75
N LEU A 69 8.78 -11.32 5.77
CA LEU A 69 10.08 -10.67 6.02
C LEU A 69 9.96 -9.29 6.68
N LEU A 70 8.84 -8.58 6.43
CA LEU A 70 8.60 -7.25 6.97
C LEU A 70 7.91 -7.28 8.34
N PHE A 71 7.25 -8.37 8.72
CA PHE A 71 6.47 -8.46 9.96
C PHE A 71 7.21 -7.94 11.20
N PRO A 72 8.49 -8.27 11.45
CA PRO A 72 9.21 -7.79 12.64
C PRO A 72 9.18 -6.27 12.83
N THR A 73 9.10 -5.49 11.75
CA THR A 73 9.10 -4.01 11.79
C THR A 73 7.83 -3.37 11.25
N LEU A 74 6.93 -4.16 10.63
CA LEU A 74 5.74 -3.67 9.96
C LEU A 74 4.67 -3.21 10.96
N LYS A 75 4.39 -1.91 10.98
CA LYS A 75 3.32 -1.31 11.81
C LYS A 75 2.05 -0.98 11.02
N SER A 76 2.17 -0.57 9.76
CA SER A 76 1.01 -0.19 8.93
C SER A 76 1.18 -0.59 7.46
N ILE A 77 0.08 -0.95 6.80
CA ILE A 77 0.00 -1.25 5.38
C ILE A 77 -0.99 -0.29 4.73
N LEU A 78 -0.50 0.55 3.81
CA LEU A 78 -1.35 1.31 2.89
C LEU A 78 -1.61 0.48 1.64
N VAL A 79 -2.87 0.27 1.31
CA VAL A 79 -3.30 -0.60 0.22
C VAL A 79 -3.96 0.22 -0.89
N LEU A 80 -3.42 0.15 -2.11
CA LEU A 80 -3.86 0.97 -3.24
C LEU A 80 -4.78 0.16 -4.17
N GLY A 81 -6.09 0.39 -4.07
CA GLY A 81 -7.10 -0.23 -4.92
C GLY A 81 -7.71 -1.54 -4.40
N ASN A 82 -8.89 -1.89 -4.92
CA ASN A 82 -9.68 -3.03 -4.47
C ASN A 82 -8.98 -4.38 -4.67
N PHE A 83 -8.23 -4.51 -5.77
CA PHE A 83 -7.47 -5.72 -6.04
C PHE A 83 -6.39 -5.95 -4.97
N ALA A 84 -5.58 -4.92 -4.68
CA ALA A 84 -4.55 -5.00 -3.64
C ALA A 84 -5.15 -5.22 -2.25
N TRP A 85 -6.37 -4.72 -1.98
CA TRP A 85 -7.12 -4.97 -0.74
C TRP A 85 -7.40 -6.46 -0.53
N GLY A 86 -7.98 -7.11 -1.54
CA GLY A 86 -8.22 -8.55 -1.52
C GLY A 86 -6.91 -9.35 -1.39
N ALA A 87 -5.88 -8.97 -2.15
CA ALA A 87 -4.58 -9.63 -2.09
C ALA A 87 -3.92 -9.50 -0.70
N THR A 88 -4.03 -8.34 -0.05
CA THR A 88 -3.50 -8.10 1.30
C THR A 88 -4.20 -8.96 2.34
N ILE A 89 -5.55 -9.00 2.32
CA ILE A 89 -6.33 -9.84 3.24
C ILE A 89 -6.01 -11.33 3.02
N SER A 90 -5.91 -11.76 1.77
CA SER A 90 -5.54 -13.13 1.41
C SER A 90 -4.13 -13.47 1.92
N ALA A 91 -3.17 -12.58 1.75
CA ALA A 91 -1.79 -12.78 2.21
C ALA A 91 -1.72 -12.87 3.74
N LEU A 92 -2.37 -11.95 4.46
CA LEU A 92 -2.44 -12.00 5.92
C LEU A 92 -3.09 -13.30 6.41
N THR A 93 -4.18 -13.73 5.76
CA THR A 93 -4.85 -15.00 6.09
C THR A 93 -3.95 -16.21 5.81
N ALA A 94 -3.18 -16.20 4.72
CA ALA A 94 -2.23 -17.27 4.38
C ALA A 94 -1.05 -17.36 5.36
N LEU A 95 -0.61 -16.22 5.92
CA LEU A 95 0.34 -16.17 7.05
C LEU A 95 -0.32 -16.56 8.39
N GLY A 96 -1.62 -16.88 8.35
CA GLY A 96 -2.45 -17.33 9.45
C GLY A 96 -2.84 -16.22 10.43
N GLU A 97 -2.74 -14.96 10.03
CA GLU A 97 -3.23 -13.84 10.83
C GLU A 97 -4.77 -13.83 10.88
N THR A 98 -5.31 -13.42 12.03
CA THR A 98 -6.76 -13.38 12.23
C THR A 98 -7.32 -12.03 11.81
N MET A 99 -8.16 -12.03 10.77
CA MET A 99 -8.84 -10.81 10.29
C MET A 99 -10.12 -10.52 11.08
N PRO A 100 -10.54 -9.24 11.20
CA PRO A 100 -11.81 -8.87 11.81
C PRO A 100 -13.00 -9.52 11.09
N LYS A 101 -14.07 -9.81 11.85
CA LYS A 101 -15.34 -10.31 11.34
C LYS A 101 -16.46 -9.31 11.65
N PRO A 102 -17.25 -8.85 10.64
CA PRO A 102 -17.10 -9.14 9.22
C PRO A 102 -15.84 -8.50 8.63
N THR A 103 -15.28 -9.13 7.58
CA THR A 103 -14.14 -8.57 6.84
C THR A 103 -14.54 -7.23 6.24
N PRO A 104 -13.79 -6.14 6.50
CA PRO A 104 -14.16 -4.83 5.99
C PRO A 104 -14.11 -4.78 4.46
N LYS A 105 -15.14 -4.15 3.88
CA LYS A 105 -15.20 -3.91 2.43
C LYS A 105 -14.20 -2.82 2.03
N PHE A 106 -13.71 -2.91 0.80
CA PHE A 106 -12.84 -1.88 0.25
C PHE A 106 -13.58 -0.55 0.07
N GLY A 107 -12.89 0.54 0.38
CA GLY A 107 -13.27 1.91 0.12
C GLY A 107 -12.12 2.84 0.46
N HIS A 108 -12.05 4.03 -0.14
CA HIS A 108 -10.99 4.98 0.25
C HIS A 108 -11.13 5.35 1.74
N GLY A 109 -10.05 5.22 2.49
CA GLY A 109 -10.02 5.42 3.95
C GLY A 109 -10.56 4.25 4.77
N ALA A 110 -11.13 3.21 4.15
CA ALA A 110 -11.51 1.99 4.85
C ALA A 110 -10.27 1.38 5.52
N ASN A 111 -10.40 0.97 6.77
CA ASN A 111 -9.25 0.49 7.53
C ASN A 111 -9.69 -0.49 8.61
N PHE A 112 -8.75 -1.35 9.01
CA PHE A 112 -8.89 -2.17 10.19
C PHE A 112 -7.56 -2.37 10.89
N LYS A 113 -7.64 -2.75 12.16
CA LYS A 113 -6.49 -3.18 12.94
C LYS A 113 -6.60 -4.68 13.19
N PHE A 114 -5.46 -5.34 13.30
CA PHE A 114 -5.37 -6.71 13.79
C PHE A 114 -4.20 -6.84 14.75
N LYS A 115 -4.30 -7.78 15.68
CA LYS A 115 -3.19 -8.19 16.54
C LYS A 115 -2.50 -9.36 15.87
N GLY A 116 -1.23 -9.17 15.52
CA GLY A 116 -0.40 -10.21 14.93
C GLY A 116 -0.17 -11.37 15.90
N LYS A 117 0.21 -12.53 15.37
CA LYS A 117 0.65 -13.67 16.20
C LYS A 117 1.85 -13.34 17.09
N ASP A 118 2.68 -12.40 16.63
CA ASP A 118 3.80 -11.85 17.38
C ASP A 118 3.40 -10.82 18.45
N GLY A 119 2.10 -10.59 18.63
CA GLY A 119 1.54 -9.66 19.62
C GLY A 119 1.49 -8.20 19.16
N ALA A 120 2.11 -7.84 18.03
CA ALA A 120 2.13 -6.48 17.53
C ALA A 120 0.77 -6.09 16.92
N THR A 121 0.27 -4.88 17.23
CA THR A 121 -0.94 -4.36 16.59
C THR A 121 -0.57 -3.64 15.31
N ARG A 122 -1.21 -4.02 14.20
CA ARG A 122 -0.97 -3.45 12.87
C ARG A 122 -2.21 -2.78 12.31
N LEU A 123 -2.02 -1.74 11.50
CA LEU A 123 -3.08 -1.05 10.76
C LEU A 123 -3.02 -1.43 9.28
N VAL A 124 -4.15 -1.82 8.71
CA VAL A 124 -4.35 -1.91 7.25
C VAL A 124 -5.31 -0.81 6.84
N ILE A 125 -4.92 0.04 5.90
CA ILE A 125 -5.75 1.15 5.40
C ILE A 125 -5.77 1.17 3.88
N ALA A 126 -6.94 1.36 3.30
CA ALA A 126 -7.17 1.42 1.88
C ALA A 126 -7.15 2.85 1.34
N SER A 127 -6.69 2.99 0.11
CA SER A 127 -6.96 4.14 -0.75
C SER A 127 -7.47 3.66 -2.10
N TYR A 128 -8.23 4.51 -2.80
CA TYR A 128 -8.31 4.36 -4.25
C TYR A 128 -6.91 4.41 -4.87
N HIS A 129 -6.69 3.63 -5.92
CA HIS A 129 -5.44 3.65 -6.66
C HIS A 129 -5.28 5.03 -7.33
N PRO A 130 -4.09 5.66 -7.32
CA PRO A 130 -3.86 6.94 -7.99
C PRO A 130 -3.75 6.78 -9.52
N SER A 131 -4.63 5.97 -10.13
CA SER A 131 -4.71 5.84 -11.59
C SER A 131 -5.13 7.16 -12.22
N GLN A 132 -4.77 7.37 -13.50
CA GLN A 132 -5.22 8.55 -14.24
C GLN A 132 -6.73 8.71 -14.19
N GLN A 133 -7.49 7.62 -14.33
CA GLN A 133 -8.95 7.63 -14.23
C GLN A 133 -9.43 8.20 -12.87
N ASN A 134 -8.89 7.72 -11.74
CA ASN A 134 -9.35 8.18 -10.43
C ASN A 134 -8.94 9.63 -10.13
N THR A 135 -7.76 10.04 -10.59
CA THR A 135 -7.21 11.38 -10.34
C THR A 135 -7.85 12.44 -11.23
N PHE A 136 -8.08 12.15 -12.51
CA PHE A 136 -8.74 13.09 -13.44
C PHE A 136 -10.23 13.26 -13.18
N THR A 137 -10.92 12.22 -12.72
CA THR A 137 -12.35 12.32 -12.39
C THR A 137 -12.61 12.94 -11.01
N GLY A 138 -11.55 13.27 -10.24
CA GLY A 138 -11.68 13.77 -8.87
C GLY A 138 -12.12 12.72 -7.84
N LYS A 139 -12.27 11.45 -8.25
CA LYS A 139 -12.58 10.32 -7.35
C LYS A 139 -11.50 10.14 -6.28
N LEU A 140 -10.26 10.50 -6.60
CA LEU A 140 -9.17 10.64 -5.64
C LEU A 140 -8.49 12.00 -5.85
N THR A 141 -8.38 12.78 -4.78
CA THR A 141 -7.62 14.04 -4.73
C THR A 141 -6.29 13.85 -4.00
N GLU A 142 -5.31 14.73 -4.24
CA GLU A 142 -4.02 14.66 -3.54
C GLU A 142 -4.20 14.78 -2.03
N LYS A 143 -5.07 15.69 -1.58
CA LYS A 143 -5.40 15.87 -0.16
C LYS A 143 -5.96 14.59 0.46
N GLN A 144 -6.81 13.86 -0.25
CA GLN A 144 -7.33 12.57 0.21
C GLN A 144 -6.24 11.50 0.33
N LEU A 145 -5.35 11.42 -0.67
CA LEU A 145 -4.21 10.51 -0.63
C LEU A 145 -3.24 10.86 0.53
N ASP A 146 -2.94 12.14 0.71
CA ASP A 146 -2.11 12.65 1.80
C ASP A 146 -2.71 12.29 3.18
N LEU A 147 -4.03 12.41 3.35
CA LEU A 147 -4.69 12.09 4.62
C LEU A 147 -4.56 10.61 5.01
N VAL A 148 -4.71 9.69 4.06
CA VAL A 148 -4.57 8.25 4.35
C VAL A 148 -3.11 7.85 4.58
N ILE A 149 -2.17 8.44 3.85
CA ILE A 149 -0.72 8.26 4.08
C ILE A 149 -0.34 8.81 5.46
N LYS A 150 -0.77 10.03 5.80
CA LYS A 150 -0.54 10.64 7.12
C LYS A 150 -1.09 9.77 8.25
N LYS A 151 -2.29 9.20 8.07
CA LYS A 151 -2.89 8.30 9.06
C LYS A 151 -2.07 7.01 9.23
N ALA A 152 -1.59 6.42 8.14
CA ALA A 152 -0.71 5.25 8.19
C ALA A 152 0.62 5.58 8.89
N GLY A 153 1.29 6.66 8.47
CA GLY A 153 2.54 7.14 9.07
C GLY A 153 2.40 7.40 10.57
N ARG A 154 1.38 8.15 11.00
CA ARG A 154 1.10 8.40 12.42
C ARG A 154 0.91 7.12 13.23
N PHE A 155 0.19 6.14 12.69
CA PHE A 155 0.03 4.84 13.36
C PHE A 155 1.38 4.12 13.51
N ALA A 156 2.25 4.22 12.51
CA ALA A 156 3.60 3.68 12.54
C ALA A 156 4.59 4.51 13.39
N GLN A 157 4.17 5.66 13.94
CA GLN A 157 5.04 6.65 14.58
C GLN A 157 6.11 7.19 13.61
N LEU A 158 5.72 7.39 12.36
CA LEU A 158 6.54 7.88 11.26
C LEU A 158 5.94 9.16 10.66
N GLY A 159 6.76 9.85 9.87
CA GLY A 159 6.38 11.07 9.16
C GLY A 159 6.52 12.32 10.00
N THR A 160 6.16 13.46 9.42
CA THR A 160 6.39 14.77 10.03
C THR A 160 5.57 14.93 11.32
N PRO A 161 6.20 15.29 12.46
CA PRO A 161 5.50 15.75 13.65
C PRO A 161 4.59 16.93 13.29
N SER A 162 3.44 17.04 13.96
CA SER A 162 2.48 18.13 13.73
C SER A 162 2.97 19.42 14.37
#